data_AF-A0A2W5QKC9-F1
#
_entry.id   AF-A0A2W5QKC9-F1
#
_cell.length_a   1.000
_cell.length_b   1.000
_cell.length_c   1.000
_cell.angle_alpha   90.00
_cell.angle_beta   90.00
_cell.angle_gamma   90.00
#
_symmetry.space_group_name_H-M   'P 1'
#
loop_
_entity.id
_entity.type
_entity.pdbx_description
1 polymer ?
#
loop_
_entity_poly.entity_id
_entity_poly.type
_entity_poly.pdbx_seq_one_letter_code
_entity_poly.pdbx_strand_id
1 'polypeptide(L)'
;MPKQMLKLARTGGATRDLALDIVSHGRRGPGGTLRLGQAQIEQVQRTVGRTPEVMVKVSGGGRDSGTVRAHLKYVGRHGKLSIDTDEGVEIQGKDAADELVDDWALDECRGAHRPKPADGEKDTRAKLVHNIVLSMPAGTPPEKVLAAAKVFGRENFELQHRYAMVLHTDQAHPHVHLVVKCEHEYEPRKRLYIRKDTLRRWREQFAELMREQGVAANATPRQVRGQTRQPLRDPIHHRLRAMRAFNQLDGQERDRRTAPSPSRFMRRKVLETLERLKGGGAPLDDGKSAMQNTRDGVTADWGATAEALRRQGREALAAQVERFVSEMAPVQTDAERLARRWERDQHPPTPTRSRSPDAPNR
;
A
#
# COMPACT_ATOMS: atom_id res chain seq x y z
N MET A 1 -45.13 -0.60 -38.60
CA MET A 1 -43.83 -1.19 -38.20
C MET A 1 -42.71 -0.49 -38.97
N PRO A 2 -41.64 0.06 -38.35
CA PRO A 2 -41.51 0.43 -36.94
C PRO A 2 -41.12 1.91 -36.71
N LYS A 3 -41.62 2.42 -35.57
CA LYS A 3 -41.37 3.72 -34.95
C LYS A 3 -39.89 3.91 -34.59
N GLN A 4 -39.33 5.07 -34.96
CA GLN A 4 -38.11 5.59 -34.33
C GLN A 4 -38.38 5.85 -32.84
N MET A 5 -37.72 5.09 -31.97
CA MET A 5 -37.68 5.39 -30.53
C MET A 5 -36.44 6.22 -30.24
N LEU A 6 -36.66 7.50 -29.94
CA LEU A 6 -35.70 8.33 -29.21
C LEU A 6 -35.26 7.59 -27.94
N LYS A 7 -33.98 7.22 -27.86
CA LYS A 7 -33.37 6.91 -26.56
C LYS A 7 -33.23 8.21 -25.79
N LEU A 8 -34.13 8.44 -24.85
CA LEU A 8 -33.93 9.41 -23.78
C LEU A 8 -32.61 9.08 -23.09
N ALA A 9 -31.66 10.01 -23.18
CA ALA A 9 -30.50 10.03 -22.31
C ALA A 9 -30.99 10.15 -20.85
N ARG A 10 -30.77 9.11 -20.05
CA ARG A 10 -30.85 9.24 -18.59
C ARG A 10 -29.64 10.04 -18.12
N THR A 11 -29.84 11.33 -18.00
CA THR A 11 -29.05 12.23 -17.16
C THR A 11 -29.24 11.84 -15.69
N GLY A 12 -28.17 11.99 -14.89
CA GLY A 12 -28.25 11.95 -13.42
C GLY A 12 -27.81 10.66 -12.77
N GLY A 13 -26.51 10.42 -12.74
CA GLY A 13 -25.91 9.44 -11.84
C GLY A 13 -24.42 9.69 -11.77
N ALA A 14 -23.95 10.28 -10.67
CA ALA A 14 -22.52 10.36 -10.39
C ALA A 14 -21.92 8.96 -10.58
N THR A 15 -20.96 8.83 -11.49
CA THR A 15 -20.23 7.58 -11.73
C THR A 15 -19.64 7.11 -10.40
N ARG A 16 -20.23 6.08 -9.79
CA ARG A 16 -19.69 5.44 -8.58
C ARG A 16 -18.26 5.00 -8.88
N ASP A 17 -17.32 5.42 -8.05
CA ASP A 17 -15.94 4.95 -8.14
C ASP A 17 -15.88 3.48 -7.71
N LEU A 18 -15.86 2.58 -8.71
CA LEU A 18 -15.75 1.13 -8.50
C LEU A 18 -14.46 0.73 -7.77
N ALA A 19 -13.50 1.64 -7.61
CA ALA A 19 -12.29 1.43 -6.81
C ALA A 19 -12.56 1.32 -5.31
N LEU A 20 -13.72 1.79 -4.83
CA LEU A 20 -14.13 1.74 -3.42
C LEU A 20 -15.20 0.69 -3.14
N ASP A 21 -15.58 -0.10 -4.15
CA ASP A 21 -16.54 -1.17 -3.96
C ASP A 21 -15.98 -2.19 -2.96
N ILE A 22 -16.50 -2.13 -1.74
CA ILE A 22 -16.16 -2.97 -0.58
C ILE A 22 -16.25 -4.44 -0.96
N VAL A 23 -17.12 -4.75 -1.92
CA VAL A 23 -17.34 -6.07 -2.48
C VAL A 23 -17.37 -5.96 -4.00
N SER A 24 -16.18 -5.87 -4.61
CA SER A 24 -15.91 -5.69 -6.07
C SER A 24 -16.70 -6.57 -7.06
N HIS A 25 -17.50 -7.52 -6.57
CA HIS A 25 -18.20 -8.54 -7.34
C HIS A 25 -19.67 -8.73 -6.92
N GLY A 26 -20.26 -7.81 -6.16
CA GLY A 26 -21.68 -7.89 -5.79
C GLY A 26 -22.59 -7.73 -7.02
N ARG A 27 -23.10 -8.83 -7.58
CA ARG A 27 -24.13 -8.75 -8.63
C ARG A 27 -25.43 -8.24 -8.02
N ARG A 28 -25.90 -7.07 -8.44
CA ARG A 28 -27.30 -6.68 -8.24
C ARG A 28 -28.16 -7.61 -9.09
N GLY A 29 -28.88 -8.52 -8.44
CA GLY A 29 -29.82 -9.40 -9.12
C GLY A 29 -31.00 -8.64 -9.73
N PRO A 30 -31.87 -9.31 -10.50
CA PRO A 30 -33.14 -8.73 -10.94
C PRO A 30 -33.92 -8.30 -9.70
N GLY A 31 -34.17 -6.98 -9.56
CA GLY A 31 -34.75 -6.37 -8.35
C GLY A 31 -33.82 -5.44 -7.57
N GLY A 32 -32.53 -5.35 -7.94
CA GLY A 32 -31.59 -4.39 -7.36
C GLY A 32 -31.04 -4.76 -5.97
N THR A 33 -31.45 -5.91 -5.42
CA THR A 33 -31.01 -6.36 -4.10
C THR A 33 -29.58 -6.92 -4.14
N LEU A 34 -28.72 -6.43 -3.25
CA LEU A 34 -27.37 -6.97 -3.04
C LEU A 34 -27.45 -8.35 -2.38
N ARG A 35 -26.91 -9.38 -3.04
CA ARG A 35 -26.73 -10.72 -2.50
C ARG A 35 -25.24 -11.05 -2.45
N LEU A 36 -24.79 -11.53 -1.30
CA LEU A 36 -23.39 -11.81 -1.04
C LEU A 36 -23.10 -13.30 -1.23
N GLY A 37 -22.07 -13.64 -1.99
CA GLY A 37 -21.53 -14.99 -2.10
C GLY A 37 -20.62 -15.34 -0.92
N GLN A 38 -20.29 -16.62 -0.77
CA GLN A 38 -19.47 -17.10 0.35
C GLN A 38 -18.11 -16.38 0.45
N ALA A 39 -17.38 -16.26 -0.67
CA ALA A 39 -16.09 -15.56 -0.71
C ALA A 39 -16.18 -14.08 -0.27
N GLN A 40 -17.31 -13.42 -0.57
CA GLN A 40 -17.56 -12.03 -0.19
C GLN A 40 -17.84 -11.91 1.31
N ILE A 41 -18.60 -12.86 1.85
CA ILE A 41 -18.91 -12.92 3.28
C ILE A 41 -17.63 -13.15 4.08
N GLU A 42 -16.75 -14.03 3.60
CA GLU A 42 -15.45 -14.24 4.22
C GLU A 42 -14.54 -13.01 4.11
N GLN A 43 -14.58 -12.26 3.00
CA GLN A 43 -13.86 -10.99 2.88
C GLN A 43 -14.39 -9.95 3.88
N VAL A 44 -15.71 -9.87 4.06
CA VAL A 44 -16.33 -9.03 5.09
C VAL A 44 -15.84 -9.44 6.48
N GLN A 45 -15.91 -10.73 6.81
CA GLN A 45 -15.41 -11.28 8.08
C GLN A 45 -13.95 -10.91 8.33
N ARG A 46 -13.07 -11.08 7.33
CA ARG A 46 -11.65 -10.71 7.44
C ARG A 46 -11.46 -9.22 7.70
N THR A 47 -12.26 -8.39 7.04
CA THR A 47 -12.13 -6.93 7.11
C THR A 47 -12.61 -6.40 8.46
N VAL A 48 -13.80 -6.82 8.92
CA VAL A 48 -14.33 -6.41 10.23
C VAL A 48 -13.54 -7.04 11.38
N GLY A 49 -13.00 -8.24 11.17
CA GLY A 49 -12.09 -8.92 12.08
C GLY A 49 -10.66 -8.37 12.08
N ARG A 50 -10.38 -7.31 11.30
CA ARG A 50 -9.05 -6.65 11.23
C ARG A 50 -7.90 -7.60 10.89
N THR A 51 -8.16 -8.55 10.00
CA THR A 51 -7.14 -9.47 9.46
C THR A 51 -5.98 -8.67 8.86
N PRO A 52 -4.71 -9.09 9.05
CA PRO A 52 -3.55 -8.43 8.48
C PRO A 52 -3.67 -8.19 6.97
N GLU A 53 -3.30 -6.99 6.52
CA GLU A 53 -3.39 -6.60 5.11
C GLU A 53 -2.07 -6.83 4.39
N VAL A 54 -2.13 -7.48 3.23
CA VAL A 54 -0.96 -7.64 2.37
C VAL A 54 -0.57 -6.33 1.70
N MET A 55 0.70 -6.22 1.28
CA MET A 55 1.16 -5.08 0.51
C MET A 55 1.84 -5.55 -0.77
N VAL A 56 1.30 -5.08 -1.90
CA VAL A 56 1.94 -5.17 -3.21
C VAL A 56 2.16 -3.75 -3.72
N LYS A 57 3.42 -3.41 -4.03
CA LYS A 57 3.80 -2.12 -4.64
C LYS A 57 4.81 -2.31 -5.75
N VAL A 58 4.78 -1.41 -6.72
CA VAL A 58 5.90 -1.21 -7.66
C VAL A 58 6.82 -0.16 -7.05
N SER A 59 8.04 -0.54 -6.67
CA SER A 59 9.03 0.34 -6.06
C SER A 59 9.82 1.15 -7.09
N GLY A 60 9.85 0.72 -8.36
CA GLY A 60 10.61 1.39 -9.40
C GLY A 60 10.73 0.58 -10.68
N GLY A 61 11.92 0.57 -11.26
CA GLY A 61 12.28 -0.18 -12.46
C GLY A 61 13.53 0.38 -13.10
N GLY A 62 14.38 -0.49 -13.65
CA GLY A 62 15.58 -0.12 -14.39
C GLY A 62 15.26 0.20 -15.85
N ARG A 63 16.07 1.09 -16.45
CA ARG A 63 15.95 1.50 -17.87
C ARG A 63 17.18 1.17 -18.70
N ASP A 64 18.23 0.66 -18.06
CA ASP A 64 19.48 0.22 -18.65
C ASP A 64 20.00 -0.95 -17.80
N SER A 65 20.79 -1.83 -18.41
CA SER A 65 21.34 -3.03 -17.78
C SER A 65 22.14 -2.70 -16.51
N GLY A 66 22.94 -1.64 -16.53
CA GLY A 66 23.71 -1.16 -15.37
C GLY A 66 22.82 -0.83 -14.16
N THR A 67 21.70 -0.14 -14.35
CA THR A 67 20.75 0.15 -13.27
C THR A 67 20.09 -1.13 -12.75
N VAL A 68 19.75 -2.08 -13.63
CA VAL A 68 19.16 -3.37 -13.23
C VAL A 68 20.16 -4.19 -12.42
N ARG A 69 21.40 -4.31 -12.91
CA ARG A 69 22.53 -4.97 -12.24
C ARG A 69 22.76 -4.41 -10.84
N ALA A 70 22.81 -3.07 -10.71
CA ALA A 70 22.95 -2.41 -9.42
C ALA A 70 21.77 -2.72 -8.47
N HIS A 71 20.54 -2.79 -9.00
CA HIS A 71 19.38 -3.13 -8.19
C HIS A 71 19.42 -4.60 -7.71
N LEU A 72 19.74 -5.55 -8.60
CA LEU A 72 19.90 -6.97 -8.26
C LEU A 72 20.99 -7.17 -7.21
N LYS A 73 22.15 -6.51 -7.36
CA LYS A 73 23.21 -6.50 -6.34
C LYS A 73 22.71 -5.94 -5.00
N TYR A 74 21.96 -4.83 -5.02
CA TYR A 74 21.39 -4.25 -3.81
C TYR A 74 20.42 -5.20 -3.09
N VAL A 75 19.45 -5.79 -3.83
CA VAL A 75 18.47 -6.70 -3.22
C VAL A 75 19.12 -8.01 -2.78
N GLY A 76 20.08 -8.55 -3.52
CA GLY A 76 20.88 -9.71 -3.10
C GLY A 76 21.87 -9.40 -1.95
N ARG A 77 21.88 -8.17 -1.41
CA ARG A 77 22.84 -7.69 -0.40
C ARG A 77 24.30 -7.96 -0.79
N HIS A 78 24.61 -7.73 -2.06
CA HIS A 78 25.89 -7.99 -2.70
C HIS A 78 26.35 -9.45 -2.58
N GLY A 79 25.43 -10.39 -2.79
CA GLY A 79 25.69 -11.84 -2.81
C GLY A 79 25.50 -12.55 -1.47
N LYS A 80 25.01 -11.84 -0.44
CA LYS A 80 24.74 -12.43 0.88
C LYS A 80 23.41 -13.16 0.95
N LEU A 81 22.45 -12.79 0.10
CA LEU A 81 21.14 -13.44 0.01
C LEU A 81 21.06 -14.22 -1.30
N SER A 82 20.37 -15.36 -1.27
CA SER A 82 20.03 -16.12 -2.47
C SER A 82 19.01 -15.38 -3.32
N ILE A 83 19.13 -15.55 -4.63
CA ILE A 83 18.20 -15.04 -5.63
C ILE A 83 17.52 -16.26 -6.27
N ASP A 84 16.20 -16.34 -6.11
CA ASP A 84 15.35 -17.33 -6.76
C ASP A 84 15.02 -16.86 -8.19
N THR A 85 15.35 -17.68 -9.19
CA THR A 85 15.05 -17.37 -10.60
C THR A 85 13.68 -17.92 -11.02
N ASP A 86 13.22 -17.54 -12.22
CA ASP A 86 11.99 -18.05 -12.81
C ASP A 86 12.02 -19.55 -13.11
N GLU A 87 13.22 -20.13 -13.23
CA GLU A 87 13.43 -21.57 -13.43
C GLU A 87 13.41 -22.37 -12.10
N GLY A 88 13.20 -21.69 -10.97
CA GLY A 88 13.23 -22.31 -9.65
C GLY A 88 14.63 -22.63 -9.15
N VAL A 89 15.66 -22.07 -9.78
CA VAL A 89 17.06 -22.20 -9.36
C VAL A 89 17.38 -21.10 -8.36
N GLU A 90 18.03 -21.46 -7.25
CA GLU A 90 18.57 -20.50 -6.30
C GLU A 90 20.04 -20.22 -6.63
N ILE A 91 20.34 -19.00 -7.03
CA ILE A 91 21.70 -18.54 -7.28
C ILE A 91 22.17 -17.63 -6.14
N GLN A 92 23.40 -17.80 -5.70
CA GLN A 92 24.00 -16.99 -4.64
C GLN A 92 25.45 -16.69 -4.98
N GLY A 93 25.88 -15.46 -4.69
CA GLY A 93 27.24 -15.02 -4.95
C GLY A 93 27.28 -13.58 -5.42
N LYS A 94 28.48 -13.02 -5.54
CA LYS A 94 28.68 -11.66 -6.02
C LYS A 94 28.32 -11.51 -7.50
N ASP A 95 28.49 -12.60 -8.25
CA ASP A 95 28.33 -12.65 -9.70
C ASP A 95 26.91 -13.06 -10.12
N ALA A 96 26.08 -13.55 -9.20
CA ALA A 96 24.68 -13.95 -9.47
C ALA A 96 23.85 -12.85 -10.15
N ALA A 97 24.07 -11.59 -9.76
CA ALA A 97 23.39 -10.45 -10.39
C ALA A 97 23.92 -10.16 -11.80
N ASP A 98 25.18 -10.50 -12.07
CA ASP A 98 25.80 -10.31 -13.37
C ASP A 98 25.34 -11.39 -14.34
N GLU A 99 25.34 -12.65 -13.90
CA GLU A 99 24.80 -13.80 -14.63
C GLU A 99 23.35 -13.59 -15.08
N LEU A 100 22.48 -13.09 -14.19
CA LEU A 100 21.08 -12.80 -14.54
C LEU A 100 20.92 -11.71 -15.60
N VAL A 101 21.71 -10.64 -15.51
CA VAL A 101 21.60 -9.53 -16.47
C VAL A 101 22.03 -9.97 -17.85
N ASP A 102 23.07 -10.78 -17.91
CA ASP A 102 23.63 -11.30 -19.15
C ASP A 102 22.68 -12.37 -19.74
N ASP A 103 22.16 -13.30 -18.93
CA ASP A 103 21.13 -14.29 -19.33
C ASP A 103 19.87 -13.62 -19.90
N TRP A 104 19.41 -12.53 -19.29
CA TRP A 104 18.19 -11.85 -19.73
C TRP A 104 18.35 -11.02 -21.01
N ALA A 105 19.58 -10.91 -21.55
CA ALA A 105 19.94 -10.12 -22.71
C ALA A 105 19.36 -8.69 -22.64
N LEU A 106 19.49 -8.03 -21.48
CA LEU A 106 18.84 -6.75 -21.23
C LEU A 106 19.30 -5.63 -22.17
N ASP A 107 20.53 -5.72 -22.68
CA ASP A 107 21.08 -4.75 -23.61
C ASP A 107 20.45 -4.87 -25.02
N GLU A 108 19.87 -6.02 -25.36
CA GLU A 108 19.16 -6.24 -26.63
C GLU A 108 17.69 -5.79 -26.58
N CYS A 109 17.17 -5.55 -25.36
CA CYS A 109 15.78 -5.16 -25.16
C CYS A 109 15.46 -3.80 -25.78
N ARG A 110 14.22 -3.65 -26.27
CA ARG A 110 13.82 -2.41 -26.95
C ARG A 110 13.90 -1.21 -26.01
N GLY A 111 14.77 -0.26 -26.36
CA GLY A 111 14.99 1.00 -25.66
C GLY A 111 16.26 1.05 -24.79
N ALA A 112 17.01 -0.05 -24.69
CA ALA A 112 18.25 -0.12 -23.91
C ALA A 112 19.32 0.87 -24.42
N HIS A 113 19.45 1.04 -25.74
CA HIS A 113 20.42 1.96 -26.35
C HIS A 113 19.96 3.42 -26.47
N ARG A 114 18.80 3.77 -25.93
CA ARG A 114 18.34 5.17 -26.00
C ARG A 114 19.24 6.02 -25.09
N PRO A 115 19.81 7.13 -25.58
CA PRO A 115 20.71 7.96 -24.78
C PRO A 115 19.99 8.44 -23.52
N LYS A 116 20.74 8.46 -22.42
CA LYS A 116 20.25 8.99 -21.16
C LYS A 116 19.95 10.49 -21.36
N PRO A 117 18.79 10.98 -20.90
CA PRO A 117 18.50 12.41 -20.98
C PRO A 117 19.50 13.23 -20.17
N ALA A 118 19.59 14.52 -20.46
CA ALA A 118 20.46 15.44 -19.72
C ALA A 118 20.04 15.54 -18.24
N ASP A 119 20.97 15.95 -17.38
CA ASP A 119 20.68 16.13 -15.96
C ASP A 119 19.57 17.18 -15.76
N GLY A 120 18.53 16.79 -15.02
CA GLY A 120 17.34 17.62 -14.78
C GLY A 120 16.15 17.33 -15.72
N GLU A 121 16.36 16.57 -16.79
CA GLU A 121 15.28 16.15 -17.69
C GLU A 121 14.58 14.87 -17.24
N LYS A 122 13.30 14.74 -17.61
CA LYS A 122 12.51 13.55 -17.29
C LYS A 122 12.95 12.36 -18.15
N ASP A 123 13.35 11.27 -17.51
CA ASP A 123 13.67 10.02 -18.21
C ASP A 123 12.40 9.34 -18.79
N THR A 124 12.23 9.51 -20.11
CA THR A 124 11.17 8.94 -20.93
C THR A 124 11.54 7.61 -21.56
N ARG A 125 12.75 7.08 -21.33
CA ARG A 125 13.14 5.76 -21.83
C ARG A 125 12.25 4.69 -21.22
N ALA A 126 11.98 3.65 -22.01
CA ALA A 126 11.17 2.53 -21.58
C ALA A 126 11.89 1.75 -20.47
N LYS A 127 11.16 1.27 -19.47
CA LYS A 127 11.73 0.41 -18.44
C LYS A 127 12.04 -0.97 -19.01
N LEU A 128 13.22 -1.48 -18.72
CA LEU A 128 13.63 -2.85 -19.02
C LEU A 128 13.06 -3.83 -17.99
N VAL A 129 12.96 -3.42 -16.73
CA VAL A 129 12.36 -4.23 -15.65
C VAL A 129 11.41 -3.39 -14.78
N HIS A 130 10.45 -4.07 -14.13
CA HIS A 130 9.70 -3.51 -13.00
C HIS A 130 10.18 -4.15 -11.70
N ASN A 131 10.35 -3.31 -10.68
CA ASN A 131 10.68 -3.79 -9.33
C ASN A 131 9.38 -3.79 -8.52
N ILE A 132 8.93 -4.98 -8.13
CA ILE A 132 7.72 -5.23 -7.36
C ILE A 132 8.16 -5.66 -5.95
N VAL A 133 7.41 -5.23 -4.93
CA VAL A 133 7.63 -5.68 -3.55
C VAL A 133 6.33 -6.28 -3.04
N LEU A 134 6.42 -7.53 -2.60
CA LEU A 134 5.37 -8.27 -1.89
C LEU A 134 5.75 -8.28 -0.42
N SER A 135 4.90 -7.81 0.48
CA SER A 135 5.23 -7.83 1.92
C SER A 135 4.05 -8.13 2.80
N MET A 136 4.38 -8.62 4.00
CA MET A 136 3.43 -8.90 5.06
C MET A 136 3.74 -8.12 6.35
N PRO A 137 2.74 -7.86 7.20
CA PRO A 137 2.97 -7.26 8.52
C PRO A 137 3.93 -8.08 9.39
N ALA A 138 4.49 -7.41 10.41
CA ALA A 138 5.43 -8.00 11.34
C ALA A 138 4.82 -9.21 12.06
N GLY A 139 5.63 -10.22 12.34
CA GLY A 139 5.19 -11.49 12.95
C GLY A 139 4.71 -12.54 11.94
N THR A 140 4.68 -12.22 10.64
CA THR A 140 4.41 -13.22 9.60
C THR A 140 5.67 -14.08 9.36
N PRO A 141 5.55 -15.42 9.26
CA PRO A 141 6.71 -16.27 8.98
C PRO A 141 7.28 -16.00 7.57
N PRO A 142 8.57 -15.61 7.42
CA PRO A 142 9.13 -15.21 6.14
C PRO A 142 9.12 -16.29 5.06
N GLU A 143 9.28 -17.55 5.43
CA GLU A 143 9.26 -18.70 4.53
C GLU A 143 7.91 -18.86 3.84
N LYS A 144 6.82 -18.57 4.55
CA LYS A 144 5.46 -18.57 3.97
C LYS A 144 5.25 -17.41 3.00
N VAL A 145 5.87 -16.25 3.29
CA VAL A 145 5.86 -15.10 2.36
C VAL A 145 6.61 -15.44 1.08
N LEU A 146 7.78 -16.09 1.19
CA LEU A 146 8.52 -16.56 0.02
C LEU A 146 7.76 -17.62 -0.76
N ALA A 147 7.15 -18.61 -0.10
CA ALA A 147 6.35 -19.64 -0.77
C ALA A 147 5.18 -19.02 -1.56
N ALA A 148 4.42 -18.11 -0.95
CA ALA A 148 3.36 -17.38 -1.64
C ALA A 148 3.90 -16.51 -2.78
N ALA A 149 5.07 -15.90 -2.63
CA ALA A 149 5.72 -15.10 -3.68
C ALA A 149 6.20 -15.95 -4.86
N LYS A 150 6.71 -17.18 -4.62
CA LYS A 150 7.09 -18.13 -5.68
C LYS A 150 5.86 -18.51 -6.51
N VAL A 151 4.74 -18.86 -5.88
CA VAL A 151 3.48 -19.14 -6.60
C VAL A 151 2.96 -17.90 -7.33
N PHE A 152 2.99 -16.73 -6.69
CA PHE A 152 2.59 -15.47 -7.33
C PHE A 152 3.41 -15.17 -8.59
N GLY A 153 4.73 -15.36 -8.52
CA GLY A 153 5.63 -15.18 -9.65
C GLY A 153 5.27 -16.12 -10.79
N ARG A 154 5.05 -17.40 -10.45
CA ARG A 154 4.66 -18.42 -11.40
C ARG A 154 3.38 -18.10 -12.15
N GLU A 155 2.29 -17.85 -11.43
CA GLU A 155 0.97 -17.60 -12.02
C GLU A 155 0.91 -16.33 -12.89
N ASN A 156 1.72 -15.32 -12.58
CA ASN A 156 1.66 -14.03 -13.27
C ASN A 156 2.68 -13.86 -14.38
N PHE A 157 3.83 -14.54 -14.32
CA PHE A 157 4.99 -14.23 -15.15
C PHE A 157 5.63 -15.46 -15.81
N GLU A 158 5.48 -16.66 -15.27
CA GLU A 158 6.07 -17.88 -15.85
C GLU A 158 5.62 -18.04 -17.30
N LEU A 159 6.55 -18.45 -18.17
CA LEU A 159 6.38 -18.58 -19.63
C LEU A 159 6.06 -17.27 -20.37
N GLN A 160 6.02 -16.12 -19.70
CA GLN A 160 5.74 -14.83 -20.33
C GLN A 160 6.86 -13.82 -20.13
N HIS A 161 7.44 -13.77 -18.94
CA HIS A 161 8.45 -12.81 -18.54
C HIS A 161 9.49 -13.47 -17.63
N ARG A 162 10.79 -13.21 -17.88
CA ARG A 162 11.84 -13.59 -16.93
C ARG A 162 11.70 -12.80 -15.63
N TYR A 163 11.93 -13.44 -14.49
CA TYR A 163 11.86 -12.79 -13.19
C TYR A 163 12.84 -13.39 -12.20
N ALA A 164 13.21 -12.59 -11.20
CA ALA A 164 14.06 -13.01 -10.10
C ALA A 164 13.49 -12.46 -8.79
N MET A 165 13.58 -13.22 -7.71
CA MET A 165 13.08 -12.81 -6.40
C MET A 165 14.07 -13.01 -5.26
N VAL A 166 14.00 -12.14 -4.27
CA VAL A 166 14.85 -12.18 -3.07
C VAL A 166 14.03 -11.89 -1.83
N LEU A 167 14.11 -12.78 -0.84
CA LEU A 167 13.48 -12.61 0.47
C LEU A 167 14.34 -11.73 1.39
N HIS A 168 13.75 -10.67 1.95
CA HIS A 168 14.36 -9.82 2.97
C HIS A 168 13.65 -10.02 4.31
N THR A 169 14.44 -10.31 5.35
CA THR A 169 14.01 -10.50 6.74
C THR A 169 14.69 -9.53 7.71
N ASP A 170 15.51 -8.61 7.21
CA ASP A 170 16.28 -7.65 7.99
C ASP A 170 15.43 -6.47 8.52
N GLN A 171 14.20 -6.34 8.05
CA GLN A 171 13.25 -5.33 8.49
C GLN A 171 12.11 -5.97 9.28
N ALA A 172 11.38 -5.15 10.04
CA ALA A 172 10.24 -5.62 10.83
C ALA A 172 9.16 -6.33 9.99
N HIS A 173 9.07 -6.02 8.70
CA HIS A 173 8.12 -6.62 7.77
C HIS A 173 8.87 -7.55 6.81
N PRO A 174 8.58 -8.87 6.81
CA PRO A 174 9.13 -9.76 5.81
C PRO A 174 8.60 -9.35 4.43
N HIS A 175 9.52 -9.24 3.47
CA HIS A 175 9.18 -8.80 2.12
C HIS A 175 10.05 -9.48 1.07
N VAL A 176 9.44 -9.73 -0.08
CA VAL A 176 10.11 -10.27 -1.26
C VAL A 176 10.24 -9.17 -2.29
N HIS A 177 11.48 -8.92 -2.71
CA HIS A 177 11.78 -8.12 -3.89
C HIS A 177 11.63 -9.01 -5.12
N LEU A 178 10.74 -8.64 -6.03
CA LEU A 178 10.52 -9.34 -7.29
C LEU A 178 10.88 -8.40 -8.45
N VAL A 179 11.90 -8.78 -9.22
CA VAL A 179 12.36 -8.05 -10.41
C VAL A 179 11.82 -8.79 -11.63
N VAL A 180 11.05 -8.11 -12.48
CA VAL A 180 10.40 -8.73 -13.64
C VAL A 180 10.82 -8.02 -14.92
N LYS A 181 11.31 -8.76 -15.91
CA LYS A 181 11.60 -8.27 -17.26
C LYS A 181 10.31 -7.75 -17.91
N CYS A 182 10.37 -6.53 -18.43
CA CYS A 182 9.19 -5.87 -19.01
C CYS A 182 8.82 -6.43 -20.39
N GLU A 183 9.81 -6.88 -21.16
CA GLU A 183 9.57 -7.46 -22.48
C GLU A 183 9.05 -8.89 -22.33
N HIS A 184 8.14 -9.31 -23.21
CA HIS A 184 7.63 -10.67 -23.21
C HIS A 184 8.61 -11.58 -23.93
N GLU A 185 8.85 -12.77 -23.38
CA GLU A 185 9.91 -13.66 -23.84
C GLU A 185 9.68 -14.15 -25.27
N TYR A 186 8.44 -14.54 -25.59
CA TYR A 186 8.09 -15.06 -26.93
C TYR A 186 7.44 -14.04 -27.87
N GLU A 187 7.08 -12.85 -27.38
CA GLU A 187 6.31 -11.85 -28.14
C GLU A 187 6.95 -10.46 -28.00
N PRO A 188 7.97 -10.11 -28.80
CA PRO A 188 8.77 -8.89 -28.59
C PRO A 188 7.96 -7.57 -28.62
N ARG A 189 6.77 -7.58 -29.25
CA ARG A 189 5.88 -6.40 -29.29
C ARG A 189 5.02 -6.24 -28.03
N LYS A 190 4.95 -7.26 -27.18
CA LYS A 190 4.14 -7.28 -25.95
C LYS A 190 5.04 -6.95 -24.76
N ARG A 191 4.54 -6.04 -23.91
CA ARG A 191 5.27 -5.59 -22.72
C ARG A 191 4.37 -5.59 -21.49
N LEU A 192 4.97 -5.88 -20.34
CA LEU A 192 4.31 -5.82 -19.04
C LEU A 192 3.98 -4.37 -18.69
N TYR A 193 2.68 -4.07 -18.67
CA TYR A 193 2.15 -2.77 -18.27
C TYR A 193 1.32 -2.89 -16.99
N ILE A 194 1.83 -2.30 -15.91
CA ILE A 194 1.21 -2.37 -14.58
C ILE A 194 0.29 -1.15 -14.39
N ARG A 195 -1.03 -1.40 -14.37
CA ARG A 195 -2.07 -0.40 -14.06
C ARG A 195 -2.50 -0.49 -12.61
N LYS A 196 -3.30 0.49 -12.17
CA LYS A 196 -3.92 0.48 -10.83
C LYS A 196 -4.77 -0.78 -10.62
N ASP A 197 -5.53 -1.19 -11.63
CA ASP A 197 -6.39 -2.37 -11.55
C ASP A 197 -5.57 -3.66 -11.47
N THR A 198 -4.43 -3.74 -12.17
CA THR A 198 -3.47 -4.84 -12.05
C THR A 198 -2.97 -4.94 -10.61
N LEU A 199 -2.59 -3.81 -10.00
CA LEU A 199 -2.14 -3.79 -8.61
C LEU A 199 -3.24 -4.14 -7.61
N ARG A 200 -4.51 -3.87 -7.93
CA ARG A 200 -5.64 -4.31 -7.11
C ARG A 200 -5.74 -5.84 -7.15
N ARG A 201 -5.81 -6.42 -8.34
CA ARG A 201 -5.90 -7.88 -8.53
C ARG A 201 -4.71 -8.61 -7.90
N TRP A 202 -3.49 -8.08 -8.07
CA TRP A 202 -2.31 -8.68 -7.45
C TRP A 202 -2.34 -8.66 -5.92
N ARG A 203 -2.93 -7.64 -5.29
CA ARG A 203 -3.11 -7.66 -3.83
C ARG A 203 -4.13 -8.70 -3.41
N GLU A 204 -5.24 -8.80 -4.13
CA GLU A 204 -6.29 -9.80 -3.86
C GLU A 204 -5.74 -11.23 -4.02
N GLN A 205 -5.05 -11.50 -5.13
CA GLN A 205 -4.38 -12.78 -5.40
C GLN A 205 -3.30 -13.08 -4.36
N PHE A 206 -2.41 -12.13 -4.05
CA PHE A 206 -1.36 -12.39 -3.06
C PHE A 206 -1.94 -12.64 -1.66
N ALA A 207 -3.04 -11.99 -1.28
CA ALA A 207 -3.74 -12.31 -0.05
C ALA A 207 -4.35 -13.73 -0.06
N GLU A 208 -4.83 -14.20 -1.21
CA GLU A 208 -5.29 -15.58 -1.40
C GLU A 208 -4.16 -16.59 -1.25
N LEU A 209 -3.07 -16.39 -1.96
CA LEU A 209 -1.88 -17.24 -1.86
C LEU A 209 -1.34 -17.30 -0.42
N MET A 210 -1.30 -16.17 0.30
CA MET A 210 -0.92 -16.18 1.72
C MET A 210 -1.87 -17.03 2.59
N ARG A 211 -3.18 -17.03 2.30
CA ARG A 211 -4.16 -17.87 3.01
C ARG A 211 -3.96 -19.35 2.70
N GLU A 212 -3.58 -19.70 1.48
CA GLU A 212 -3.20 -21.07 1.12
C GLU A 212 -1.96 -21.55 1.88
N GLN A 213 -1.02 -20.64 2.19
CA GLN A 213 0.10 -20.91 3.09
C GLN A 213 -0.29 -20.96 4.58
N GLY A 214 -1.59 -20.86 4.90
CA GLY A 214 -2.11 -20.87 6.26
C GLY A 214 -1.81 -19.58 7.04
N VAL A 215 -1.61 -18.45 6.36
CA VAL A 215 -1.47 -17.13 6.98
C VAL A 215 -2.74 -16.33 6.76
N ALA A 216 -3.36 -15.84 7.83
CA ALA A 216 -4.51 -14.96 7.73
C ALA A 216 -4.11 -13.64 7.05
N ALA A 217 -4.61 -13.43 5.84
CA ALA A 217 -4.27 -12.30 5.00
C ALA A 217 -5.50 -11.73 4.29
N ASN A 218 -5.57 -10.41 4.21
CA ASN A 218 -6.62 -9.67 3.54
C ASN A 218 -6.04 -8.65 2.54
N ALA A 219 -6.88 -8.19 1.63
CA ALA A 219 -6.55 -7.14 0.67
C ALA A 219 -7.75 -6.22 0.50
N THR A 220 -7.74 -5.09 1.21
CA THR A 220 -8.77 -4.07 1.12
C THR A 220 -8.18 -2.66 1.04
N PRO A 221 -8.81 -1.75 0.27
CA PRO A 221 -8.42 -0.35 0.27
C PRO A 221 -8.48 0.25 1.68
N ARG A 222 -7.52 1.12 2.00
CA ARG A 222 -7.47 1.78 3.32
C ARG A 222 -8.76 2.53 3.68
N GLN A 223 -9.43 3.09 2.67
CA GLN A 223 -10.67 3.86 2.82
C GLN A 223 -11.79 2.99 3.38
N VAL A 224 -11.92 1.76 2.84
CA VAL A 224 -12.89 0.75 3.29
C VAL A 224 -12.67 0.39 4.75
N ARG A 225 -11.41 0.43 5.20
CA ARG A 225 -11.03 0.19 6.61
C ARG A 225 -11.16 1.40 7.53
N GLY A 226 -11.75 2.51 7.05
CA GLY A 226 -11.85 3.75 7.80
C GLY A 226 -10.52 4.51 7.96
N GLN A 227 -9.42 4.08 7.33
CA GLN A 227 -8.12 4.71 7.44
C GLN A 227 -8.02 5.91 6.47
N THR A 228 -8.08 7.11 7.04
CA THR A 228 -8.01 8.39 6.31
C THR A 228 -6.58 8.88 6.08
N ARG A 229 -5.62 8.37 6.87
CA ARG A 229 -4.23 8.78 6.81
C ARG A 229 -3.53 8.16 5.60
N GLN A 230 -2.88 9.01 4.80
CA GLN A 230 -1.92 8.51 3.81
C GLN A 230 -0.60 8.17 4.50
N PRO A 231 0.03 7.03 4.17
CA PRO A 231 1.39 6.78 4.59
C PRO A 231 2.30 7.87 4.03
N LEU A 232 3.29 8.26 4.82
CA LEU A 232 4.30 9.21 4.38
C LEU A 232 5.11 8.58 3.26
N ARG A 233 5.51 9.39 2.27
CA ARG A 233 6.44 8.94 1.22
C ARG A 233 7.72 8.44 1.86
N ASP A 234 8.30 7.36 1.34
CA ASP A 234 9.51 6.71 1.88
C ASP A 234 10.62 7.73 2.23
N PRO A 235 10.99 8.70 1.37
CA PRO A 235 12.03 9.68 1.72
C PRO A 235 11.68 10.60 2.89
N ILE A 236 10.39 10.86 3.14
CA ILE A 236 9.92 11.64 4.29
C ILE A 236 9.94 10.75 5.52
N HIS A 237 9.46 9.50 5.40
CA HIS A 237 9.46 8.53 6.47
C HIS A 237 10.88 8.25 6.99
N HIS A 238 11.85 7.98 6.11
CA HIS A 238 13.24 7.74 6.50
C HIS A 238 13.88 8.95 7.19
N ARG A 239 13.62 10.17 6.71
CA ARG A 239 14.10 11.39 7.39
C ARG A 239 13.52 11.54 8.79
N LEU A 240 12.21 11.33 8.95
CA LEU A 240 11.58 11.38 10.27
C LEU A 240 12.11 10.29 11.21
N ARG A 241 12.37 9.08 10.70
CA ARG A 241 13.00 8.01 11.47
C ARG A 241 14.41 8.39 11.91
N ALA A 242 15.23 8.93 11.00
CA ALA A 242 16.57 9.41 11.31
C ALA A 242 16.55 10.53 12.36
N MET A 243 15.63 11.49 12.24
CA MET A 243 15.44 12.55 13.25
C MET A 243 15.03 12.00 14.61
N ARG A 244 14.10 11.04 14.66
CA ARG A 244 13.70 10.40 15.93
C ARG A 244 14.86 9.67 16.57
N ALA A 245 15.61 8.89 15.79
CA ALA A 245 16.80 8.19 16.26
C ALA A 245 17.84 9.19 16.79
N PHE A 246 18.11 10.27 16.05
CA PHE A 246 19.03 11.33 16.49
C PHE A 246 18.56 12.01 17.79
N ASN A 247 17.27 12.27 17.95
CA ASN A 247 16.71 12.89 19.16
C ASN A 247 16.70 11.95 20.38
N GLN A 248 16.85 10.64 20.18
CA GLN A 248 16.94 9.64 21.24
C GLN A 248 18.38 9.40 21.71
N LEU A 249 19.38 9.88 20.97
CA LEU A 249 20.79 9.81 21.37
C LEU A 249 21.04 10.68 22.61
N ASP A 250 22.06 10.30 23.38
CA ASP A 250 22.52 11.11 24.50
C ASP A 250 23.16 12.43 24.04
N GLY A 251 23.36 13.38 24.96
CA GLY A 251 23.89 14.70 24.61
C GLY A 251 25.27 14.65 23.95
N GLN A 252 26.17 13.78 24.44
CA GLN A 252 27.54 13.68 23.95
C GLN A 252 27.62 13.06 22.54
N GLU A 253 26.81 12.04 22.27
CA GLU A 253 26.68 11.42 20.96
C GLU A 253 26.02 12.35 19.94
N ARG A 254 25.07 13.19 20.37
CA ARG A 254 24.43 14.18 19.50
C ARG A 254 25.40 15.25 19.06
N ASP A 255 26.25 15.75 19.95
CA ASP A 255 27.24 16.79 19.62
C ASP A 255 28.31 16.28 18.63
N ARG A 256 28.59 14.97 18.65
CA ARG A 256 29.52 14.32 17.71
C ARG A 256 28.92 14.00 16.33
N ARG A 257 27.60 14.14 16.15
CA ARG A 257 26.90 13.72 14.93
C ARG A 257 26.18 14.90 14.26
N THR A 258 26.22 14.93 12.93
CA THR A 258 25.46 15.93 12.17
C THR A 258 23.96 15.64 12.25
N ALA A 259 23.18 16.63 12.67
CA ALA A 259 21.73 16.52 12.74
C ALA A 259 21.12 16.25 11.35
N PRO A 260 20.21 15.28 11.21
CA PRO A 260 19.55 15.01 9.93
C PRO A 260 18.65 16.17 9.51
N SER A 261 18.75 16.55 8.23
CA SER A 261 17.97 17.67 7.68
C SER A 261 16.47 17.34 7.59
N PRO A 262 15.58 18.22 8.06
CA PRO A 262 14.14 18.01 7.98
C PRO A 262 13.63 18.10 6.54
N SER A 263 12.52 17.43 6.26
CA SER A 263 11.86 17.56 4.95
C SER A 263 11.37 18.99 4.75
N ARG A 264 11.87 19.69 3.70
CA ARG A 264 11.41 21.04 3.32
C ARG A 264 9.88 21.09 3.14
N PHE A 265 9.31 20.04 2.55
CA PHE A 265 7.86 19.91 2.38
C PHE A 265 7.11 19.88 3.72
N MET A 266 7.55 19.03 4.66
CA MET A 266 6.91 18.94 5.99
C MET A 266 7.11 20.22 6.78
N ARG A 267 8.31 20.80 6.74
CA ARG A 267 8.62 22.08 7.41
C ARG A 267 7.71 23.18 6.90
N ARG A 268 7.59 23.34 5.58
CA ARG A 268 6.67 24.32 4.97
C ARG A 268 5.23 24.09 5.43
N LYS A 269 4.73 22.85 5.34
CA LYS A 269 3.37 22.51 5.76
C LYS A 269 3.09 22.86 7.23
N VAL A 270 4.05 22.59 8.11
CA VAL A 270 3.96 22.95 9.54
C VAL A 270 3.95 24.47 9.71
N LEU A 271 4.88 25.19 9.07
CA LEU A 271 4.95 26.66 9.16
C LEU A 271 3.66 27.33 8.64
N GLU A 272 3.16 26.92 7.48
CA GLU A 272 1.89 27.41 6.91
C GLU A 272 0.71 27.16 7.86
N THR A 273 0.68 26.00 8.52
CA THR A 273 -0.37 25.68 9.51
C THR A 273 -0.24 26.60 10.74
N LEU A 274 0.98 26.83 11.23
CA LEU A 274 1.24 27.67 12.40
C LEU A 274 0.94 29.15 12.15
N GLU A 275 1.32 29.69 10.98
CA GLU A 275 1.03 31.07 10.59
C GLU A 275 -0.47 31.34 10.60
N ARG A 276 -1.27 30.41 10.06
CA ARG A 276 -2.73 30.52 10.06
C ARG A 276 -3.35 30.46 11.45
N LEU A 277 -2.89 29.51 12.28
CA LEU A 277 -3.36 29.41 13.66
C LEU A 277 -3.04 30.67 14.47
N LYS A 278 -1.84 31.24 14.30
CA LYS A 278 -1.46 32.52 14.92
C LYS A 278 -2.30 33.70 14.43
N GLY A 279 -2.74 33.67 13.17
CA GLY A 279 -3.65 34.66 12.60
C GLY A 279 -5.14 34.45 12.95
N GLY A 280 -5.47 33.50 13.83
CA GLY A 280 -6.86 33.17 14.20
C GLY A 280 -7.66 32.44 13.11
N GLY A 281 -7.02 32.01 12.02
CA GLY A 281 -7.65 31.30 10.92
C GLY A 281 -7.67 29.78 11.11
N ALA A 282 -8.68 29.13 10.53
CA ALA A 282 -8.74 27.66 10.48
C ALA A 282 -7.63 27.08 9.57
N PRO A 283 -7.17 25.84 9.85
CA PRO A 283 -6.22 25.13 8.97
C PRO A 283 -6.75 24.96 7.55
N LEU A 284 -5.85 24.89 6.56
CA LEU A 284 -6.22 24.58 5.17
C LEU A 284 -6.97 23.25 5.08
N ASP A 285 -8.13 23.29 4.44
CA ASP A 285 -9.07 22.18 4.42
C ASP A 285 -9.34 21.63 3.01
N ASP A 286 -8.43 21.92 2.08
CA ASP A 286 -8.53 21.70 0.61
C ASP A 286 -8.72 20.24 0.17
N GLY A 287 -8.99 19.32 1.09
CA GLY A 287 -9.37 17.93 0.80
C GLY A 287 -10.41 17.33 1.75
N LYS A 288 -10.92 18.05 2.76
CA LYS A 288 -11.84 17.44 3.74
C LYS A 288 -13.18 17.09 3.15
N SER A 289 -13.79 17.95 2.34
CA SER A 289 -15.05 17.60 1.67
C SER A 289 -14.88 16.34 0.82
N ALA A 290 -13.76 16.18 0.10
CA ALA A 290 -13.49 14.96 -0.66
C ALA A 290 -13.27 13.73 0.25
N MET A 291 -12.56 13.89 1.37
CA MET A 291 -12.37 12.83 2.36
C MET A 291 -13.68 12.43 3.06
N GLN A 292 -14.55 13.40 3.33
CA GLN A 292 -15.86 13.20 3.93
C GLN A 292 -16.79 12.49 2.95
N ASN A 293 -16.89 12.96 1.70
CA ASN A 293 -17.65 12.29 0.65
C ASN A 293 -17.20 10.84 0.46
N THR A 294 -15.88 10.59 0.52
CA THR A 294 -15.32 9.23 0.47
C THR A 294 -15.76 8.41 1.68
N ARG A 295 -15.74 8.98 2.89
CA ARG A 295 -16.19 8.32 4.11
C ARG A 295 -17.67 7.99 4.04
N ASP A 296 -18.50 8.93 3.59
CA ASP A 296 -19.95 8.76 3.51
C ASP A 296 -20.30 7.63 2.54
N GLY A 297 -19.61 7.57 1.39
CA GLY A 297 -19.73 6.45 0.44
C GLY A 297 -19.37 5.09 1.08
N VAL A 298 -18.23 5.02 1.76
CA VAL A 298 -17.80 3.79 2.46
C VAL A 298 -18.79 3.38 3.55
N THR A 299 -19.28 4.32 4.35
CA THR A 299 -20.27 4.06 5.40
C THR A 299 -21.59 3.55 4.80
N ALA A 300 -22.04 4.14 3.70
CA ALA A 300 -23.25 3.71 3.00
C ALA A 300 -23.10 2.29 2.44
N ASP A 301 -21.95 1.97 1.84
CA ASP A 301 -21.68 0.63 1.31
C ASP A 301 -21.59 -0.43 2.43
N TRP A 302 -21.00 -0.09 3.59
CA TRP A 302 -21.03 -0.97 4.77
C TRP A 302 -22.45 -1.17 5.31
N GLY A 303 -23.27 -0.11 5.35
CA GLY A 303 -24.68 -0.21 5.72
C GLY A 303 -25.46 -1.15 4.81
N ALA A 304 -25.31 -1.00 3.49
CA ALA A 304 -25.91 -1.90 2.51
C ALA A 304 -25.41 -3.36 2.66
N THR A 305 -24.14 -3.54 3.03
CA THR A 305 -23.55 -4.86 3.32
C THR A 305 -24.17 -5.48 4.57
N ALA A 306 -24.33 -4.72 5.66
CA ALA A 306 -24.98 -5.18 6.89
C ALA A 306 -26.43 -5.61 6.62
N GLU A 307 -27.22 -4.83 5.89
CA GLU A 307 -28.57 -5.21 5.50
C GLU A 307 -28.61 -6.48 4.64
N ALA A 308 -27.68 -6.62 3.68
CA ALA A 308 -27.60 -7.81 2.85
C ALA A 308 -27.27 -9.06 3.68
N LEU A 309 -26.45 -8.92 4.72
CA LEU A 309 -26.13 -10.00 5.65
C LEU A 309 -27.32 -10.41 6.50
N ARG A 310 -28.11 -9.44 7.02
CA ARG A 310 -29.37 -9.71 7.73
C ARG A 310 -30.37 -10.49 6.89
N ARG A 311 -30.60 -10.03 5.66
CA ARG A 311 -31.48 -10.73 4.70
C ARG A 311 -31.05 -12.17 4.41
N GLN A 312 -29.76 -12.48 4.61
CA GLN A 312 -29.20 -13.82 4.45
C GLN A 312 -29.06 -14.59 5.78
N GLY A 313 -29.69 -14.11 6.86
CA GLY A 313 -29.70 -14.76 8.18
C GLY A 313 -28.39 -14.64 8.96
N ARG A 314 -27.47 -13.75 8.56
CA ARG A 314 -26.15 -13.57 9.20
C ARG A 314 -26.13 -12.39 10.18
N GLU A 315 -27.05 -12.41 11.14
CA GLU A 315 -27.25 -11.33 12.12
C GLU A 315 -25.98 -10.98 12.91
N ALA A 316 -25.25 -11.98 13.40
CA ALA A 316 -24.02 -11.75 14.17
C ALA A 316 -22.95 -10.99 13.36
N LEU A 317 -22.81 -11.31 12.06
CA LEU A 317 -21.84 -10.63 11.20
C LEU A 317 -22.32 -9.23 10.82
N ALA A 318 -23.63 -9.03 10.61
CA ALA A 318 -24.20 -7.70 10.39
C ALA A 318 -23.93 -6.77 11.59
N ALA A 319 -24.11 -7.27 12.82
CA ALA A 319 -23.81 -6.52 14.04
C ALA A 319 -22.31 -6.18 14.17
N GLN A 320 -21.41 -7.07 13.73
CA GLN A 320 -19.98 -6.78 13.67
C GLN A 320 -19.65 -5.69 12.65
N VAL A 321 -20.30 -5.69 11.49
CA VAL A 321 -20.14 -4.62 10.47
C VAL A 321 -20.55 -3.27 11.05
N GLU A 322 -21.68 -3.19 11.76
CA GLU A 322 -22.15 -1.93 12.34
C GLU A 322 -21.22 -1.41 13.43
N ARG A 323 -20.73 -2.30 14.30
CA ARG A 323 -19.70 -1.97 15.29
C ARG A 323 -18.41 -1.49 14.62
N PHE A 324 -18.00 -2.14 13.56
CA PHE A 324 -16.81 -1.74 12.80
C PHE A 324 -16.95 -0.33 12.23
N VAL A 325 -18.12 0.02 11.70
CA VAL A 325 -18.41 1.37 11.20
C VAL A 325 -18.44 2.40 12.33
N SER A 326 -19.05 2.10 13.47
CA SER A 326 -19.14 3.03 14.61
C SER A 326 -17.78 3.31 15.26
N GLU A 327 -16.85 2.36 15.21
CA GLU A 327 -15.47 2.50 15.69
C GLU A 327 -14.53 3.27 14.72
N MET A 328 -15.00 3.65 13.51
CA MET A 328 -14.14 4.35 12.56
C MET A 328 -13.77 5.75 13.06
N ALA A 329 -12.47 6.04 13.11
CA ALA A 329 -11.97 7.37 13.47
C ALA A 329 -12.58 8.47 12.58
N PRO A 330 -12.86 9.67 13.12
CA PRO A 330 -13.42 10.76 12.34
C PRO A 330 -12.49 11.20 11.21
N VAL A 331 -13.08 11.73 10.14
CA VAL A 331 -12.32 12.31 9.03
C VAL A 331 -11.58 13.54 9.52
N GLN A 332 -10.27 13.55 9.34
CA GLN A 332 -9.40 14.66 9.73
C GLN A 332 -8.33 14.86 8.66
N THR A 333 -8.05 16.12 8.31
CA THR A 333 -6.93 16.47 7.44
C THR A 333 -5.60 16.43 8.20
N ASP A 334 -4.49 16.44 7.47
CA ASP A 334 -3.17 16.59 8.09
C ASP A 334 -3.04 17.93 8.83
N ALA A 335 -3.65 18.99 8.31
CA ALA A 335 -3.57 20.32 8.89
C ALA A 335 -4.38 20.40 10.20
N GLU A 336 -5.59 19.84 10.24
CA GLU A 336 -6.38 19.72 11.49
C GLU A 336 -5.66 18.89 12.56
N ARG A 337 -4.98 17.80 12.16
CA ARG A 337 -4.17 17.01 13.10
C ARG A 337 -2.99 17.79 13.65
N LEU A 338 -2.29 18.55 12.81
CA LEU A 338 -1.19 19.40 13.22
C LEU A 338 -1.69 20.49 14.19
N ALA A 339 -2.83 21.11 13.90
CA ALA A 339 -3.47 22.08 14.76
C ALA A 339 -3.85 21.51 16.13
N ARG A 340 -4.56 20.37 16.16
CA ARG A 340 -4.92 19.70 17.43
C ARG A 340 -3.69 19.30 18.26
N ARG A 341 -2.62 18.87 17.59
CA ARG A 341 -1.35 18.57 18.27
C ARG A 341 -0.75 19.83 18.87
N TRP A 342 -0.71 20.92 18.11
CA TRP A 342 -0.21 22.21 18.58
C TRP A 342 -1.00 22.74 19.78
N GLU A 343 -2.33 22.72 19.71
CA GLU A 343 -3.21 23.13 20.81
C GLU A 343 -2.94 22.34 22.09
N ARG A 344 -2.79 21.00 21.96
CA ARG A 344 -2.44 20.13 23.09
C ARG A 344 -1.05 20.41 23.65
N ASP A 345 -0.08 20.73 22.80
CA ASP A 345 1.28 21.03 23.24
C ASP A 345 1.35 22.43 23.92
N GLN A 346 0.44 23.35 23.59
CA GLN A 346 0.26 24.66 24.25
C GLN A 346 -0.52 24.56 25.58
N HIS A 347 -1.49 23.65 25.65
CA HIS A 347 -2.32 23.41 26.85
C HIS A 347 -2.19 21.94 27.26
N PRO A 348 -1.06 21.54 27.87
CA PRO A 348 -0.90 20.17 28.33
C PRO A 348 -2.01 19.83 29.33
N PRO A 349 -2.65 18.66 29.23
CA PRO A 349 -3.68 18.27 30.19
C PRO A 349 -3.09 18.28 31.59
N THR A 350 -3.77 18.95 32.53
CA THR A 350 -3.37 18.98 33.95
C THR A 350 -3.22 17.54 34.44
N PRO A 351 -2.06 17.15 35.01
CA PRO A 351 -1.91 15.81 35.56
C PRO A 351 -3.00 15.61 36.61
N THR A 352 -3.88 14.64 36.37
CA THR A 352 -4.86 14.21 37.36
C THR A 352 -4.06 13.72 38.55
N ARG A 353 -4.03 14.49 39.65
CA ARG A 353 -3.49 14.02 40.92
C ARG A 353 -4.26 12.75 41.27
N SER A 354 -3.64 11.60 41.09
CA SER A 354 -4.06 10.37 41.74
C SER A 354 -4.16 10.68 43.23
N ARG A 355 -5.36 10.60 43.79
CA ARG A 355 -5.55 10.64 45.24
C ARG A 355 -4.68 9.53 45.84
N SER A 356 -3.66 9.90 46.61
CA SER A 356 -2.91 8.96 47.44
C SER A 356 -3.89 8.28 48.40
N PRO A 357 -3.87 6.94 48.51
CA PRO A 357 -4.60 6.23 49.54
C PRO A 357 -3.74 6.24 50.80
N ASP A 358 -3.80 7.32 51.57
CA ASP A 358 -3.34 7.31 52.95
C ASP A 358 -4.13 8.33 53.77
N ALA A 359 -5.21 7.84 54.36
CA ALA A 359 -5.83 8.45 55.52
C ALA A 359 -5.98 7.32 56.57
N PRO A 360 -5.37 7.45 57.76
CA PRO A 360 -5.53 6.44 58.80
C PRO A 360 -6.94 6.54 59.37
N ASN A 361 -7.66 5.42 59.35
CA ASN A 361 -8.96 5.32 60.02
C ASN A 361 -8.72 5.19 61.52
N ARG A 362 -9.42 6.04 62.29
CA ARG A 362 -9.57 5.90 63.75
C ARG A 362 -10.42 4.70 64.11
#